data_AF-A0AAW8FLZ9-F1
#
_entry.id   AF-A0AAW8FLZ9-F1
#
_cell.length_a   1.000
_cell.length_b   1.000
_cell.length_c   1.000
_cell.angle_alpha   90.00
_cell.angle_beta   90.00
_cell.angle_gamma   90.00
#
_symmetry.space_group_name_H-M   'P 1'
#
loop_
_entity.id
_entity.type
_entity.pdbx_description
1 polymer ?
#
loop_
_entity_poly.entity_id
_entity_poly.type
_entity_poly.pdbx_seq_one_letter_code
_entity_poly.pdbx_strand_id
1 'polypeptide(L)'
;MNRTTVSLIAGTAALAAVTGFATLSSPQAAGTARTATELPVERTSLLCPAPSTSDIAETSYTSFTPVTKDAGSGGKAELQAAAEESDGKSAGKKASKPVLDPEEPGKPATGETSGGDAQALVGTAEGKFAPGWTVQETTKVAAGSGRGLQGVNCSAPDTEFWFPGASTAADRTDYVHLTNPDDSAAVVDIELYGKDGALDSTLGEGITVAPHSSDPILLSTLTEEKQENLTVHVNVRSGRVGAAVQALDDKLGGDWLAASTDPSGSLVLPGIPKDATAVRLVAFTPSDSDADLKVQLASPSGLITPAGNETLHVKAGMTTSADLGDVTRGEAGSLVLTPTDASVPVVAALRVVRGKGDNQETAFIPATRPVGTRATVADNSAKGSTLSLTAPTRAATVKVTASAGSEGGEAVSKTFTLKAGTTENVEAPTPTGLKGTYALTVEHVSGGPVYGARTLAATADGVPGFTIQALPDDRGMVAVPEADQDLSVLQK
;
A
#
# COMPACT_ATOMS: atom_id res chain seq x y z
N MET A 1 -19.83 9.11 82.03
CA MET A 1 -18.54 9.30 81.32
C MET A 1 -18.09 7.99 80.63
N ASN A 2 -18.97 7.30 79.87
CA ASN A 2 -18.67 5.98 79.26
C ASN A 2 -19.38 5.72 77.91
N ARG A 3 -20.00 6.73 77.29
CA ARG A 3 -20.72 6.56 76.01
C ARG A 3 -19.97 7.13 74.80
N THR A 4 -19.10 8.11 75.00
CA THR A 4 -18.33 8.75 73.92
C THR A 4 -17.10 7.94 73.49
N THR A 5 -16.46 7.20 74.42
CA THR A 5 -15.28 6.38 74.11
C THR A 5 -15.62 5.13 73.31
N VAL A 6 -16.81 4.54 73.52
CA VAL A 6 -17.27 3.34 72.80
C VAL A 6 -17.62 3.67 71.34
N SER A 7 -18.22 4.83 71.07
CA SER A 7 -18.52 5.25 69.70
C SER A 7 -17.26 5.59 68.88
N LEU A 8 -16.21 6.09 69.54
CA LEU A 8 -14.94 6.39 68.87
C LEU A 8 -14.20 5.11 68.47
N ILE A 9 -14.22 4.08 69.33
CA ILE A 9 -13.60 2.78 69.06
C ILE A 9 -14.38 1.98 68.01
N ALA A 10 -15.72 2.06 68.03
CA ALA A 10 -16.54 1.45 66.98
C ALA A 10 -16.34 2.14 65.62
N GLY A 11 -16.18 3.46 65.60
CA GLY A 11 -15.89 4.22 64.39
C GLY A 11 -14.52 3.90 63.80
N THR A 12 -13.47 3.77 64.61
CA THR A 12 -12.14 3.41 64.13
C THR A 12 -12.04 1.95 63.68
N ALA A 13 -12.74 1.01 64.33
CA ALA A 13 -12.81 -0.38 63.89
C ALA A 13 -13.56 -0.52 62.55
N ALA A 14 -14.65 0.21 62.36
CA ALA A 14 -15.37 0.24 61.09
C ALA A 14 -14.54 0.88 59.97
N LEU A 15 -13.81 1.96 60.25
CA LEU A 15 -12.95 2.60 59.27
C LEU A 15 -11.74 1.73 58.89
N ALA A 16 -11.16 0.99 59.84
CA ALA A 16 -10.09 0.01 59.60
C ALA A 16 -10.59 -1.21 58.79
N ALA A 17 -11.82 -1.67 59.04
CA ALA A 17 -12.43 -2.74 58.25
C ALA A 17 -12.75 -2.28 56.82
N VAL A 18 -13.24 -1.06 56.63
CA VAL A 18 -13.55 -0.51 55.30
C VAL A 18 -12.28 -0.18 54.50
N THR A 19 -11.24 0.35 55.14
CA THR A 19 -9.92 0.55 54.49
C THR A 19 -9.21 -0.77 54.21
N GLY A 20 -9.34 -1.78 55.08
CA GLY A 20 -8.84 -3.14 54.82
C GLY A 20 -9.58 -3.86 53.68
N PHE A 21 -10.89 -3.67 53.56
CA PHE A 21 -11.67 -4.24 52.44
C PHE A 21 -11.40 -3.50 51.13
N ALA A 22 -11.14 -2.19 51.17
CA ALA A 22 -10.77 -1.41 50.00
C ALA A 22 -9.36 -1.75 49.47
N THR A 23 -8.41 -2.12 50.32
CA THR A 23 -7.09 -2.59 49.86
C THR A 23 -7.12 -4.02 49.33
N LEU A 24 -8.00 -4.89 49.86
CA LEU A 24 -8.22 -6.26 49.36
C LEU A 24 -9.08 -6.32 48.09
N SER A 25 -9.82 -5.25 47.77
CA SER A 25 -10.70 -5.15 46.60
C SER A 25 -10.21 -4.11 45.58
N SER A 26 -8.95 -3.70 45.66
CA SER A 26 -8.33 -2.93 44.58
C SER A 26 -8.46 -3.77 43.30
N PRO A 27 -9.10 -3.29 42.22
CA PRO A 27 -9.02 -3.97 40.94
C PRO A 27 -7.53 -4.12 40.66
N GLN A 28 -7.11 -5.38 40.49
CA GLN A 28 -5.75 -5.70 40.08
C GLN A 28 -5.45 -4.77 38.92
N ALA A 29 -4.46 -3.88 39.09
CA ALA A 29 -4.01 -3.00 38.03
C ALA A 29 -3.90 -3.88 36.79
N ALA A 30 -4.65 -3.54 35.74
CA ALA A 30 -4.65 -4.29 34.49
C ALA A 30 -3.19 -4.61 34.21
N GLY A 31 -2.85 -5.90 34.24
CA GLY A 31 -1.48 -6.34 34.06
C GLY A 31 -0.97 -5.61 32.83
N THR A 32 0.24 -5.05 32.90
CA THR A 32 0.93 -4.53 31.71
C THR A 32 0.65 -5.50 30.57
N ALA A 33 -0.11 -5.05 29.56
CA ALA A 33 -0.48 -5.90 28.43
C ALA A 33 0.82 -6.54 27.95
N ARG A 34 0.94 -7.86 28.14
CA ARG A 34 2.15 -8.57 27.70
C ARG A 34 2.21 -8.39 26.20
N THR A 35 3.41 -8.10 25.70
CA THR A 35 3.66 -7.93 24.27
C THR A 35 3.06 -9.12 23.52
N ALA A 36 2.12 -8.85 22.61
CA ALA A 36 1.53 -9.87 21.76
C ALA A 36 2.64 -10.66 21.06
N THR A 37 2.49 -11.98 21.00
CA THR A 37 3.49 -12.81 20.29
C THR A 37 3.28 -12.62 18.79
N GLU A 38 4.33 -12.27 18.07
CA GLU A 38 4.28 -12.25 16.60
C GLU A 38 4.49 -13.66 16.05
N LEU A 39 3.55 -14.13 15.25
CA LEU A 39 3.64 -15.41 14.55
C LEU A 39 3.63 -15.19 13.04
N PRO A 40 4.28 -16.06 12.24
CA PRO A 40 4.19 -16.01 10.79
C PRO A 40 2.74 -16.18 10.32
N VAL A 41 2.37 -15.46 9.27
CA VAL A 41 1.06 -15.59 8.64
C VAL A 41 0.92 -16.94 7.95
N GLU A 42 -0.16 -17.67 8.23
CA GLU A 42 -0.42 -19.00 7.66
C GLU A 42 -1.15 -18.97 6.30
N ARG A 43 -1.82 -17.87 5.98
CA ARG A 43 -2.51 -17.69 4.69
C ARG A 43 -2.51 -16.23 4.25
N THR A 44 -2.14 -16.02 2.99
CA THR A 44 -2.11 -14.71 2.32
C THR A 44 -2.94 -14.78 1.04
N SER A 45 -3.69 -13.74 0.73
CA SER A 45 -4.37 -13.58 -0.56
C SER A 45 -3.99 -12.23 -1.16
N LEU A 46 -3.68 -12.22 -2.45
CA LEU A 46 -3.28 -11.03 -3.21
C LEU A 46 -4.03 -10.99 -4.54
N LEU A 47 -4.37 -9.79 -4.99
CA LEU A 47 -5.21 -9.54 -6.14
C LEU A 47 -4.49 -8.62 -7.10
N CYS A 48 -4.24 -9.12 -8.30
CA CYS A 48 -3.67 -8.36 -9.39
C CYS A 48 -4.81 -7.88 -10.29
N PRO A 49 -4.91 -6.58 -10.60
CA PRO A 49 -5.95 -6.07 -11.50
C PRO A 49 -5.77 -6.62 -12.93
N ALA A 50 -6.73 -6.38 -13.82
CA ALA A 50 -6.53 -6.67 -15.23
C ALA A 50 -5.47 -5.70 -15.78
N PRO A 51 -4.37 -6.20 -16.38
CA PRO A 51 -3.17 -5.39 -16.55
C PRO A 51 -3.28 -4.27 -17.59
N SER A 52 -4.04 -4.50 -18.66
CA SER A 52 -4.23 -3.53 -19.73
C SER A 52 -5.37 -3.91 -20.66
N THR A 53 -6.01 -2.92 -21.28
CA THR A 53 -6.93 -3.12 -22.40
C THR A 53 -6.24 -3.02 -23.77
N SER A 54 -4.90 -2.90 -23.80
CA SER A 54 -4.13 -2.72 -25.03
C SER A 54 -3.67 -4.05 -25.62
N ASP A 55 -3.95 -4.27 -26.91
CA ASP A 55 -3.52 -5.46 -27.66
C ASP A 55 -1.99 -5.62 -27.77
N ILE A 56 -1.25 -4.55 -27.53
CA ILE A 56 0.21 -4.52 -27.58
C ILE A 56 0.85 -4.43 -26.18
N ALA A 57 0.06 -4.72 -25.13
CA ALA A 57 0.58 -4.81 -23.78
C ALA A 57 1.37 -6.10 -23.57
N GLU A 58 2.52 -5.99 -22.91
CA GLU A 58 3.31 -7.12 -22.42
C GLU A 58 3.36 -7.04 -20.89
N THR A 59 2.86 -8.06 -20.21
CA THR A 59 2.78 -8.09 -18.75
C THR A 59 3.60 -9.23 -18.19
N SER A 60 4.47 -8.92 -17.24
CA SER A 60 5.22 -9.88 -16.44
C SER A 60 4.75 -9.85 -15.00
N TYR A 61 4.58 -11.03 -14.42
CA TYR A 61 4.32 -11.25 -13.01
C TYR A 61 5.56 -11.86 -12.36
N THR A 62 5.99 -11.32 -11.22
CA THR A 62 7.00 -11.95 -10.37
C THR A 62 6.46 -12.11 -8.97
N SER A 63 6.43 -13.34 -8.47
CA SER A 63 6.12 -13.64 -7.08
C SER A 63 7.35 -14.00 -6.29
N PHE A 64 7.33 -13.68 -4.99
CA PHE A 64 8.39 -14.04 -4.06
C PHE A 64 7.85 -14.18 -2.64
N THR A 65 8.33 -15.17 -1.91
CA THR A 65 8.10 -15.31 -0.46
C THR A 65 9.46 -15.32 0.25
N PRO A 66 9.73 -14.39 1.20
CA PRO A 66 10.92 -14.48 2.04
C PRO A 66 10.92 -15.75 2.90
N VAL A 67 12.08 -16.40 3.03
CA VAL A 67 12.22 -17.53 3.96
C VAL A 67 12.02 -17.03 5.38
N THR A 68 10.94 -17.50 6.02
CA THR A 68 10.51 -17.02 7.34
C THR A 68 10.70 -18.13 8.36
N LYS A 69 11.37 -17.80 9.47
CA LYS A 69 11.57 -18.74 10.58
C LYS A 69 10.23 -19.05 11.24
N ASP A 70 10.06 -20.30 11.68
CA ASP A 70 8.88 -20.77 12.40
C ASP A 70 7.58 -20.72 11.56
N ALA A 71 7.68 -20.51 10.24
CA ALA A 71 6.55 -20.63 9.32
C ALA A 71 6.05 -22.08 9.27
N GLY A 72 4.73 -22.24 9.04
CA GLY A 72 4.09 -23.54 8.89
C GLY A 72 4.80 -24.46 7.87
N SER A 73 4.73 -25.76 8.08
CA SER A 73 5.29 -26.74 7.14
C SER A 73 4.33 -27.04 5.99
N GLY A 74 4.84 -27.24 4.78
CA GLY A 74 3.99 -27.51 3.61
C GLY A 74 3.28 -26.25 3.11
N GLY A 75 2.17 -26.42 2.39
CA GLY A 75 1.44 -25.34 1.73
C GLY A 75 1.84 -25.16 0.27
N LYS A 76 1.16 -24.22 -0.41
CA LYS A 76 1.37 -23.86 -1.81
C LYS A 76 1.09 -22.37 -2.01
N ALA A 77 1.66 -21.78 -3.05
CA ALA A 77 1.25 -20.47 -3.55
C ALA A 77 0.86 -20.60 -5.01
N GLU A 78 -0.22 -19.97 -5.41
CA GLU A 78 -0.68 -19.98 -6.80
C GLU A 78 -1.29 -18.62 -7.13
N LEU A 79 -1.06 -18.17 -8.37
CA LEU A 79 -1.72 -17.00 -8.95
C LEU A 79 -2.51 -17.47 -10.18
N GLN A 80 -3.84 -17.31 -10.15
CA GLN A 80 -4.75 -17.84 -11.16
C GLN A 80 -5.63 -16.73 -11.73
N ALA A 81 -6.14 -16.92 -12.93
CA ALA A 81 -7.05 -15.94 -13.53
C ALA A 81 -8.39 -15.87 -12.79
N ALA A 82 -8.90 -14.65 -12.59
CA ALA A 82 -10.27 -14.39 -12.22
C ALA A 82 -11.21 -15.00 -13.27
N ALA A 83 -12.31 -15.62 -12.84
CA ALA A 83 -13.31 -16.17 -13.74
C ALA A 83 -14.05 -15.05 -14.49
N GLU A 84 -14.17 -15.18 -15.80
CA GLU A 84 -15.12 -14.37 -16.58
C GLU A 84 -16.56 -14.77 -16.25
N GLU A 85 -17.40 -13.76 -16.04
CA GLU A 85 -18.86 -13.93 -16.07
C GLU A 85 -19.25 -14.35 -17.49
N SER A 86 -19.54 -15.64 -17.66
CA SER A 86 -20.21 -16.13 -18.87
C SER A 86 -21.70 -16.12 -18.62
N ASP A 87 -22.45 -15.36 -19.44
CA ASP A 87 -23.91 -15.33 -19.49
C ASP A 87 -24.52 -16.75 -19.31
N GLY A 88 -24.88 -17.09 -18.07
CA GLY A 88 -25.77 -18.19 -17.69
C GLY A 88 -25.49 -19.61 -18.18
N LYS A 89 -24.35 -19.92 -18.84
CA LYS A 89 -24.09 -21.26 -19.41
C LYS A 89 -22.61 -21.64 -19.45
N SER A 90 -22.01 -21.98 -18.31
CA SER A 90 -20.93 -22.99 -18.26
C SER A 90 -20.58 -23.40 -16.82
N ALA A 91 -21.42 -24.24 -16.22
CA ALA A 91 -20.96 -25.13 -15.16
C ALA A 91 -20.07 -26.21 -15.80
N GLY A 92 -18.75 -25.98 -15.87
CA GLY A 92 -17.80 -27.01 -16.31
C GLY A 92 -16.54 -26.59 -17.08
N LYS A 93 -16.11 -25.31 -17.06
CA LYS A 93 -14.76 -24.99 -17.55
C LYS A 93 -13.73 -25.53 -16.56
N LYS A 94 -12.75 -26.31 -17.05
CA LYS A 94 -11.56 -26.71 -16.28
C LYS A 94 -10.90 -25.44 -15.72
N ALA A 95 -10.46 -25.48 -14.46
CA ALA A 95 -9.61 -24.44 -13.89
C ALA A 95 -8.45 -24.16 -14.87
N SER A 96 -8.26 -22.90 -15.23
CA SER A 96 -7.13 -22.46 -16.02
C SER A 96 -5.84 -22.81 -15.28
N LYS A 97 -4.77 -23.11 -16.03
CA LYS A 97 -3.46 -23.35 -15.41
C LYS A 97 -3.04 -22.07 -14.67
N PRO A 98 -2.49 -22.15 -13.44
CA PRO A 98 -1.98 -20.98 -12.75
C PRO A 98 -0.92 -20.25 -13.59
N VAL A 99 -0.95 -18.93 -13.57
CA VAL A 99 0.06 -18.04 -14.16
C VAL A 99 1.37 -18.15 -13.39
N LEU A 100 1.28 -18.27 -12.06
CA LEU A 100 2.42 -18.54 -11.18
C LEU A 100 2.11 -19.69 -10.24
N ASP A 101 3.09 -20.58 -10.05
CA ASP A 101 3.08 -21.70 -9.10
C ASP A 101 4.50 -21.85 -8.53
N PRO A 102 4.87 -21.08 -7.50
CA PRO A 102 6.23 -21.07 -6.95
C PRO A 102 6.56 -22.41 -6.27
N GLU A 103 7.70 -23.00 -6.62
CA GLU A 103 8.13 -24.30 -6.09
C GLU A 103 8.65 -24.23 -4.64
N GLU A 104 9.28 -23.11 -4.27
CA GLU A 104 9.85 -22.90 -2.93
C GLU A 104 9.94 -21.41 -2.54
N PRO A 105 9.83 -21.07 -1.24
CA PRO A 105 10.20 -19.74 -0.75
C PRO A 105 11.69 -19.42 -0.94
N GLY A 106 12.03 -18.14 -1.00
CA GLY A 106 13.41 -17.66 -1.14
C GLY A 106 13.91 -17.57 -2.58
N LYS A 107 13.13 -18.02 -3.55
CA LYS A 107 13.40 -17.90 -4.98
C LYS A 107 12.20 -17.24 -5.70
N PRO A 108 12.41 -16.22 -6.53
CA PRO A 108 11.31 -15.64 -7.30
C PRO A 108 10.79 -16.62 -8.36
N ALA A 109 9.47 -16.61 -8.57
CA ALA A 109 8.82 -17.31 -9.68
C ALA A 109 8.18 -16.28 -10.63
N THR A 110 8.37 -16.47 -11.92
CA THR A 110 7.98 -15.52 -12.98
C THR A 110 6.97 -16.13 -13.95
N GLY A 111 6.10 -15.29 -14.49
CA GLY A 111 5.06 -15.66 -15.44
C GLY A 111 4.72 -14.46 -16.32
N GLU A 112 4.18 -14.68 -17.51
CA GLU A 112 3.93 -13.63 -18.49
C GLU A 112 2.57 -13.82 -19.15
N THR A 113 1.95 -12.70 -19.55
CA THR A 113 0.76 -12.63 -20.39
C THR A 113 0.89 -11.44 -21.34
N SER A 114 0.09 -11.39 -22.39
CA SER A 114 0.08 -10.29 -23.34
C SER A 114 -1.31 -10.03 -23.92
N GLY A 115 -1.49 -8.83 -24.47
CA GLY A 115 -2.72 -8.39 -25.12
C GLY A 115 -3.77 -7.83 -24.16
N GLY A 116 -4.84 -7.27 -24.73
CA GLY A 116 -5.91 -6.59 -24.01
C GLY A 116 -6.93 -7.53 -23.34
N ASP A 117 -6.86 -8.83 -23.66
CA ASP A 117 -7.74 -9.87 -23.09
C ASP A 117 -7.15 -10.49 -21.80
N ALA A 118 -6.03 -9.97 -21.30
CA ALA A 118 -5.42 -10.45 -20.07
C ALA A 118 -6.34 -10.15 -18.88
N GLN A 119 -6.69 -11.19 -18.13
CA GLN A 119 -7.61 -11.12 -17.00
C GLN A 119 -6.89 -10.68 -15.72
N ALA A 120 -7.65 -10.11 -14.78
CA ALA A 120 -7.21 -9.96 -13.40
C ALA A 120 -6.85 -11.32 -12.80
N LEU A 121 -5.95 -11.34 -11.82
CA LEU A 121 -5.49 -12.57 -11.18
C LEU A 121 -5.79 -12.59 -9.69
N VAL A 122 -6.26 -13.74 -9.20
CA VAL A 122 -6.51 -14.03 -7.78
C VAL A 122 -5.41 -14.97 -7.28
N GLY A 123 -4.72 -14.53 -6.24
CA GLY A 123 -3.61 -15.22 -5.62
C GLY A 123 -3.94 -15.76 -4.24
N THR A 124 -3.45 -16.96 -3.94
CA THR A 124 -3.48 -17.54 -2.59
C THR A 124 -2.15 -18.18 -2.25
N ALA A 125 -1.65 -17.94 -1.05
CA ALA A 125 -0.47 -18.61 -0.50
C ALA A 125 -0.78 -19.14 0.90
N GLU A 126 -0.30 -20.35 1.20
CA GLU A 126 -0.53 -21.06 2.47
C GLU A 126 0.77 -21.65 3.04
N GLY A 127 0.80 -21.86 4.35
CA GLY A 127 1.91 -22.49 5.06
C GLY A 127 3.22 -21.73 4.83
N LYS A 128 4.30 -22.42 4.42
CA LYS A 128 5.62 -21.80 4.24
C LYS A 128 5.65 -20.70 3.17
N PHE A 129 4.65 -20.65 2.29
CA PHE A 129 4.58 -19.67 1.21
C PHE A 129 3.85 -18.38 1.61
N ALA A 130 3.06 -18.39 2.68
CA ALA A 130 2.21 -17.26 3.04
C ALA A 130 2.95 -16.04 3.64
N PRO A 131 3.93 -16.21 4.56
CA PRO A 131 4.56 -15.08 5.23
C PRO A 131 5.26 -14.13 4.26
N GLY A 132 4.71 -12.94 4.06
CA GLY A 132 5.30 -11.88 3.23
C GLY A 132 5.28 -12.21 1.75
N TRP A 133 4.40 -13.12 1.31
CA TRP A 133 4.22 -13.38 -0.11
C TRP A 133 3.89 -12.08 -0.81
N THR A 134 4.64 -11.76 -1.85
CA THR A 134 4.51 -10.53 -2.63
C THR A 134 4.45 -10.91 -4.10
N VAL A 135 3.52 -10.29 -4.82
CA VAL A 135 3.41 -10.42 -6.27
C VAL A 135 3.49 -9.03 -6.88
N GLN A 136 4.44 -8.88 -7.81
CA GLN A 136 4.58 -7.72 -8.66
C GLN A 136 3.93 -8.01 -10.01
N GLU A 137 3.12 -7.08 -10.50
CA GLU A 137 2.66 -7.00 -11.89
C GLU A 137 3.31 -5.79 -12.56
N THR A 138 4.00 -6.04 -13.67
CA THR A 138 4.65 -5.01 -14.49
C THR A 138 4.17 -5.12 -15.93
N THR A 139 3.53 -4.07 -16.43
CA THR A 139 2.97 -4.02 -17.79
C THR A 139 3.67 -2.96 -18.63
N LYS A 140 4.15 -3.35 -19.81
CA LYS A 140 4.72 -2.44 -20.81
C LYS A 140 3.71 -2.19 -21.91
N VAL A 141 3.48 -0.92 -22.23
CA VAL A 141 2.59 -0.51 -23.32
C VAL A 141 3.38 0.38 -24.27
N ALA A 142 3.66 -0.12 -25.48
CA ALA A 142 4.59 0.55 -26.40
C ALA A 142 3.99 1.82 -27.07
N ALA A 143 2.67 1.91 -27.21
CA ALA A 143 2.01 3.04 -27.86
C ALA A 143 0.55 3.22 -27.40
N GLY A 144 -0.03 4.39 -27.71
CA GLY A 144 -1.41 4.74 -27.35
C GLY A 144 -1.54 5.50 -26.03
N SER A 145 -2.78 5.66 -25.57
CA SER A 145 -3.07 6.23 -24.26
C SER A 145 -2.50 5.33 -23.17
N GLY A 146 -1.83 5.91 -22.17
CA GLY A 146 -1.22 5.13 -21.11
C GLY A 146 0.07 4.38 -21.49
N ARG A 147 0.71 4.72 -22.62
CA ARG A 147 2.04 4.17 -22.99
C ARG A 147 3.06 4.32 -21.85
N GLY A 148 3.97 3.37 -21.74
CA GLY A 148 5.02 3.40 -20.71
C GLY A 148 5.11 2.09 -19.92
N LEU A 149 5.59 2.19 -18.69
CA LEU A 149 5.77 1.07 -17.77
C LEU A 149 4.82 1.25 -16.58
N GLN A 150 3.77 0.44 -16.53
CA GLN A 150 2.80 0.45 -15.44
C GLN A 150 3.18 -0.63 -14.44
N GLY A 151 3.29 -0.30 -13.15
CA GLY A 151 3.66 -1.27 -12.12
C GLY A 151 2.76 -1.23 -10.90
N VAL A 152 2.27 -2.39 -10.48
CA VAL A 152 1.47 -2.52 -9.25
C VAL A 152 1.93 -3.72 -8.42
N ASN A 153 2.01 -3.52 -7.10
CA ASN A 153 2.07 -4.64 -6.16
C ASN A 153 0.64 -5.14 -5.99
N CYS A 154 0.39 -6.41 -6.30
CA CYS A 154 -0.94 -7.00 -6.11
C CYS A 154 -1.36 -6.85 -4.64
N SER A 155 -2.59 -6.40 -4.40
CA SER A 155 -3.03 -5.95 -3.08
C SER A 155 -3.82 -7.03 -2.36
N ALA A 156 -3.75 -7.03 -1.03
CA ALA A 156 -4.65 -7.87 -0.24
C ALA A 156 -6.09 -7.33 -0.35
N PRO A 157 -7.11 -8.22 -0.34
CA PRO A 157 -8.49 -7.78 -0.30
C PRO A 157 -8.81 -7.03 1.00
N ASP A 158 -9.56 -5.95 0.88
CA ASP A 158 -9.96 -5.07 1.97
C ASP A 158 -11.38 -4.53 1.74
N THR A 159 -11.86 -3.67 2.65
CA THR A 159 -13.21 -3.08 2.60
C THR A 159 -13.24 -1.57 2.36
N GLU A 160 -12.09 -0.90 2.41
CA GLU A 160 -12.03 0.56 2.25
C GLU A 160 -10.73 0.96 1.54
N PHE A 161 -10.82 1.85 0.55
CA PHE A 161 -9.66 2.32 -0.21
C PHE A 161 -9.78 3.79 -0.60
N TRP A 162 -8.67 4.51 -0.47
CA TRP A 162 -8.57 5.92 -0.82
C TRP A 162 -7.54 6.14 -1.94
N PHE A 163 -7.93 6.81 -3.03
CA PHE A 163 -7.06 7.11 -4.16
C PHE A 163 -7.05 8.62 -4.49
N PRO A 164 -6.30 9.43 -3.73
CA PRO A 164 -6.03 10.82 -4.09
C PRO A 164 -5.15 10.86 -5.35
N GLY A 165 -5.50 11.63 -6.37
CA GLY A 165 -4.70 11.77 -7.59
C GLY A 165 -5.27 11.11 -8.85
N ALA A 166 -6.46 10.51 -8.74
CA ALA A 166 -7.28 10.14 -9.90
C ALA A 166 -7.76 11.39 -10.66
N SER A 167 -8.34 11.20 -11.85
CA SER A 167 -8.78 12.28 -12.72
C SER A 167 -9.96 11.87 -13.62
N THR A 168 -10.81 12.85 -13.94
CA THR A 168 -11.83 12.75 -15.01
C THR A 168 -11.60 13.83 -16.09
N ALA A 169 -10.38 14.38 -16.16
CA ALA A 169 -9.98 15.31 -17.21
C ALA A 169 -10.06 14.69 -18.61
N ALA A 170 -10.17 15.52 -19.65
CA ALA A 170 -10.43 15.06 -21.01
C ALA A 170 -9.29 14.24 -21.64
N ASP A 171 -8.06 14.44 -21.18
CA ASP A 171 -6.85 13.72 -21.58
C ASP A 171 -6.49 12.55 -20.64
N ARG A 172 -7.37 12.26 -19.67
CA ARG A 172 -7.23 11.19 -18.69
C ARG A 172 -8.35 10.16 -18.85
N THR A 173 -7.96 8.89 -18.87
CA THR A 173 -8.88 7.74 -18.88
C THR A 173 -8.56 6.86 -17.69
N ASP A 174 -9.10 7.22 -16.53
CA ASP A 174 -8.83 6.52 -15.27
C ASP A 174 -9.90 5.45 -14.98
N TYR A 175 -9.44 4.23 -14.68
CA TYR A 175 -10.30 3.11 -14.28
C TYR A 175 -10.04 2.73 -12.82
N VAL A 176 -11.09 2.57 -12.02
CA VAL A 176 -11.00 1.82 -10.76
C VAL A 176 -11.23 0.35 -11.07
N HIS A 177 -10.22 -0.47 -10.85
CA HIS A 177 -10.33 -1.92 -10.99
C HIS A 177 -10.76 -2.52 -9.66
N LEU A 178 -11.88 -3.24 -9.63
CA LEU A 178 -12.39 -3.94 -8.45
C LEU A 178 -12.32 -5.44 -8.68
N THR A 179 -11.47 -6.16 -7.93
CA THR A 179 -11.32 -7.62 -8.06
C THR A 179 -11.89 -8.31 -6.83
N ASN A 180 -12.87 -9.20 -7.01
CA ASN A 180 -13.47 -9.97 -5.93
C ASN A 180 -12.86 -11.38 -5.85
N PRO A 181 -12.16 -11.74 -4.75
CA PRO A 181 -11.57 -13.07 -4.59
C PRO A 181 -12.51 -14.12 -4.01
N ASP A 182 -13.69 -13.70 -3.53
CA ASP A 182 -14.56 -14.53 -2.71
C ASP A 182 -15.59 -15.27 -3.59
N ASP A 183 -16.14 -16.38 -3.07
CA ASP A 183 -17.17 -17.19 -3.74
C ASP A 183 -18.56 -16.51 -3.76
N SER A 184 -18.69 -15.35 -3.13
CA SER A 184 -19.91 -14.55 -3.03
C SER A 184 -19.69 -13.18 -3.65
N ALA A 185 -20.75 -12.61 -4.25
CA ALA A 185 -20.68 -11.27 -4.80
C ALA A 185 -20.36 -10.23 -3.71
N ALA A 186 -19.53 -9.25 -4.07
CA ALA A 186 -19.28 -8.07 -3.25
C ALA A 186 -20.18 -6.92 -3.71
N VAL A 187 -20.52 -6.03 -2.78
CA VAL A 187 -21.28 -4.80 -3.07
C VAL A 187 -20.45 -3.60 -2.67
N VAL A 188 -20.20 -2.69 -3.61
CA VAL A 188 -19.21 -1.62 -3.49
C VAL A 188 -19.84 -0.28 -3.84
N ASP A 189 -19.50 0.76 -3.09
CA ASP A 189 -19.74 2.15 -3.46
C ASP A 189 -18.44 2.82 -3.89
N ILE A 190 -18.51 3.69 -4.89
CA ILE A 190 -17.43 4.54 -5.37
C ILE A 190 -17.90 6.00 -5.24
N GLU A 191 -17.30 6.71 -4.29
CA GLU A 191 -17.53 8.12 -4.06
C GLU A 191 -16.38 8.94 -4.66
N LEU A 192 -16.72 10.08 -5.27
CA LEU A 192 -15.77 10.96 -5.95
C LEU A 192 -15.77 12.33 -5.30
N TYR A 193 -14.58 12.84 -4.95
CA TYR A 193 -14.42 14.17 -4.34
C TYR A 193 -13.54 15.06 -5.21
N GLY A 194 -14.09 16.18 -5.66
CA GLY A 194 -13.40 17.24 -6.39
C GLY A 194 -12.98 18.40 -5.48
N LYS A 195 -12.48 19.47 -6.11
CA LYS A 195 -12.07 20.70 -5.41
C LYS A 195 -13.22 21.45 -4.73
N ASP A 196 -14.45 21.22 -5.18
CA ASP A 196 -15.65 21.90 -4.70
C ASP A 196 -16.49 21.02 -3.74
N GLY A 197 -16.04 19.80 -3.45
CA GLY A 197 -16.73 18.85 -2.57
C GLY A 197 -16.94 17.48 -3.21
N ALA A 198 -17.87 16.71 -2.63
CA ALA A 198 -18.38 15.48 -3.23
C ALA A 198 -19.03 15.79 -4.58
N LEU A 199 -18.80 14.92 -5.56
CA LEU A 199 -19.44 14.98 -6.87
C LEU A 199 -20.67 14.08 -6.88
N ASP A 200 -21.73 14.54 -7.54
CA ASP A 200 -22.92 13.72 -7.73
C ASP A 200 -22.59 12.51 -8.63
N SER A 201 -22.90 11.32 -8.12
CA SER A 201 -22.78 10.05 -8.84
C SER A 201 -23.98 9.17 -8.47
N THR A 202 -24.80 8.81 -9.47
CA THR A 202 -25.88 7.83 -9.28
C THR A 202 -25.47 6.42 -9.71
N LEU A 203 -24.35 6.30 -10.43
CA LEU A 203 -23.82 5.04 -10.95
C LEU A 203 -22.73 4.44 -10.04
N GLY A 204 -22.24 5.22 -9.08
CA GLY A 204 -21.21 4.81 -8.12
C GLY A 204 -21.72 3.99 -6.94
N GLU A 205 -23.03 3.93 -6.68
CA GLU A 205 -23.57 3.25 -5.50
C GLU A 205 -24.04 1.82 -5.80
N GLY A 206 -23.77 0.89 -4.88
CA GLY A 206 -24.31 -0.47 -4.92
C GLY A 206 -23.80 -1.32 -6.09
N ILE A 207 -22.60 -1.05 -6.59
CA ILE A 207 -21.96 -1.79 -7.66
C ILE A 207 -21.74 -3.23 -7.20
N THR A 208 -22.29 -4.19 -7.93
CA THR A 208 -22.13 -5.61 -7.63
C THR A 208 -20.94 -6.16 -8.39
N VAL A 209 -19.93 -6.66 -7.67
CA VAL A 209 -18.77 -7.35 -8.26
C VAL A 209 -18.97 -8.85 -8.08
N ALA A 210 -19.06 -9.59 -9.18
CA ALA A 210 -19.36 -11.01 -9.17
C ALA A 210 -18.26 -11.83 -8.44
N PRO A 211 -18.57 -13.05 -7.97
CA PRO A 211 -17.56 -13.95 -7.40
C PRO A 211 -16.42 -14.20 -8.37
N HIS A 212 -15.18 -14.15 -7.88
CA HIS A 212 -13.97 -14.39 -8.68
C HIS A 212 -13.86 -13.54 -9.94
N SER A 213 -14.49 -12.37 -10.02
CA SER A 213 -14.43 -11.48 -11.19
C SER A 213 -13.60 -10.23 -10.93
N SER A 214 -13.36 -9.46 -11.99
CA SER A 214 -12.78 -8.13 -11.90
C SER A 214 -13.52 -7.16 -12.83
N ASP A 215 -13.94 -6.03 -12.26
CA ASP A 215 -14.75 -5.04 -12.94
C ASP A 215 -13.95 -3.73 -13.03
N PRO A 216 -13.48 -3.33 -14.24
CA PRO A 216 -12.87 -2.02 -14.46
C PRO A 216 -13.95 -0.95 -14.68
N ILE A 217 -14.08 -0.02 -13.74
CA ILE A 217 -15.06 1.07 -13.79
C ILE A 217 -14.40 2.37 -14.25
N LEU A 218 -14.82 2.90 -15.40
CA LEU A 218 -14.31 4.17 -15.95
C LEU A 218 -14.85 5.36 -15.14
N LEU A 219 -13.96 6.10 -14.47
CA LEU A 219 -14.34 7.18 -13.55
C LEU A 219 -15.14 8.31 -14.21
N SER A 220 -14.83 8.63 -15.47
CA SER A 220 -15.53 9.69 -16.22
C SER A 220 -16.97 9.33 -16.61
N THR A 221 -17.39 8.08 -16.38
CA THR A 221 -18.80 7.66 -16.55
C THR A 221 -19.63 7.84 -15.28
N LEU A 222 -18.98 7.99 -14.13
CA LEU A 222 -19.65 8.13 -12.83
C LEU A 222 -20.09 9.57 -12.55
N THR A 223 -19.52 10.55 -13.25
CA THR A 223 -19.83 11.98 -13.08
C THR A 223 -19.72 12.73 -14.41
N GLU A 224 -20.56 13.75 -14.61
CA GLU A 224 -20.46 14.66 -15.75
C GLU A 224 -19.39 15.75 -15.55
N GLU A 225 -18.96 15.96 -14.30
CA GLU A 225 -18.00 16.98 -13.94
C GLU A 225 -16.56 16.52 -14.17
N LYS A 226 -15.84 17.24 -15.04
CA LYS A 226 -14.43 16.97 -15.30
C LYS A 226 -13.57 17.60 -14.21
N GLN A 227 -12.83 16.75 -13.49
CA GLN A 227 -11.90 17.16 -12.45
C GLN A 227 -10.48 16.77 -12.85
N GLU A 228 -9.56 17.73 -12.81
CA GLU A 228 -8.14 17.47 -13.03
C GLU A 228 -7.55 16.62 -11.90
N ASN A 229 -7.91 16.97 -10.65
CA ASN A 229 -7.50 16.24 -9.45
C ASN A 229 -8.75 15.76 -8.71
N LEU A 230 -8.81 14.46 -8.48
CA LEU A 230 -9.91 13.77 -7.83
C LEU A 230 -9.37 12.90 -6.69
N THR A 231 -10.16 12.76 -5.62
CA THR A 231 -9.98 11.69 -4.64
C THR A 231 -11.12 10.71 -4.82
N VAL A 232 -10.79 9.44 -5.06
CA VAL A 232 -11.76 8.35 -5.10
C VAL A 232 -11.77 7.64 -3.75
N HIS A 233 -12.96 7.36 -3.24
CA HIS A 233 -13.18 6.52 -2.07
C HIS A 233 -13.99 5.29 -2.49
N VAL A 234 -13.43 4.12 -2.25
CA VAL A 234 -14.10 2.84 -2.50
C VAL A 234 -14.48 2.25 -1.15
N ASN A 235 -15.78 2.04 -0.92
CA ASN A 235 -16.32 1.49 0.32
C ASN A 235 -17.10 0.20 0.03
N VAL A 236 -16.72 -0.90 0.66
CA VAL A 236 -17.34 -2.20 0.44
C VAL A 236 -18.43 -2.45 1.49
N ARG A 237 -19.69 -2.48 1.06
CA ARG A 237 -20.85 -2.75 1.93
C ARG A 237 -20.94 -4.20 2.37
N SER A 238 -20.51 -5.12 1.52
CA SER A 238 -20.54 -6.56 1.76
C SER A 238 -19.47 -7.26 0.92
N GLY A 239 -18.84 -8.30 1.49
CA GLY A 239 -17.68 -8.96 0.90
C GLY A 239 -16.40 -8.14 1.09
N ARG A 240 -15.39 -8.41 0.27
CA ARG A 240 -14.12 -7.67 0.19
C ARG A 240 -13.66 -7.67 -1.26
N VAL A 241 -12.87 -6.67 -1.64
CA VAL A 241 -12.29 -6.58 -2.99
C VAL A 241 -10.84 -6.14 -2.90
N GLY A 242 -10.06 -6.38 -3.95
CA GLY A 242 -8.84 -5.63 -4.23
C GLY A 242 -9.20 -4.43 -5.09
N ALA A 243 -8.60 -3.27 -4.82
CA ALA A 243 -8.83 -2.06 -5.60
C ALA A 243 -7.51 -1.37 -5.98
N ALA A 244 -7.44 -0.89 -7.23
CA ALA A 244 -6.37 -0.04 -7.74
C ALA A 244 -6.91 0.88 -8.84
N VAL A 245 -6.34 2.07 -8.98
CA VAL A 245 -6.68 2.98 -10.09
C VAL A 245 -5.64 2.85 -11.19
N GLN A 246 -6.08 2.49 -12.40
CA GLN A 246 -5.25 2.58 -13.60
C GLN A 246 -5.39 3.98 -14.18
N ALA A 247 -4.32 4.77 -14.16
CA ALA A 247 -4.33 6.14 -14.68
C ALA A 247 -3.67 6.17 -16.06
N LEU A 248 -4.46 6.45 -17.10
CA LEU A 248 -3.99 6.51 -18.48
C LEU A 248 -4.07 7.95 -18.98
N ASP A 249 -2.95 8.51 -19.42
CA ASP A 249 -2.84 9.86 -19.97
C ASP A 249 -2.42 9.79 -21.45
N ASP A 250 -3.09 10.56 -22.29
CA ASP A 250 -2.83 10.58 -23.73
C ASP A 250 -1.42 11.09 -24.08
N LYS A 251 -0.80 11.87 -23.19
CA LYS A 251 0.50 12.52 -23.42
C LYS A 251 1.54 12.14 -22.38
N LEU A 252 1.16 11.91 -21.14
CA LEU A 252 2.07 11.71 -20.02
C LEU A 252 2.16 10.24 -19.60
N GLY A 253 1.76 9.32 -20.48
CA GLY A 253 1.88 7.88 -20.28
C GLY A 253 0.85 7.33 -19.31
N GLY A 254 1.10 6.14 -18.75
CA GLY A 254 0.22 5.54 -17.75
C GLY A 254 0.99 4.83 -16.66
N ASP A 255 0.36 4.71 -15.49
CA ASP A 255 0.83 3.92 -14.36
C ASP A 255 -0.34 3.59 -13.43
N TRP A 256 -0.09 2.75 -12.44
CA TRP A 256 -1.05 2.41 -11.40
C TRP A 256 -0.94 3.36 -10.20
N LEU A 257 -2.09 3.83 -9.72
CA LEU A 257 -2.25 4.47 -8.42
C LEU A 257 -2.79 3.43 -7.43
N ALA A 258 -1.90 2.92 -6.58
CA ALA A 258 -2.28 2.09 -5.44
C ALA A 258 -2.98 2.91 -4.35
N ALA A 259 -3.73 2.23 -3.48
CA ALA A 259 -4.45 2.88 -2.39
C ALA A 259 -3.48 3.58 -1.42
N SER A 260 -3.88 4.77 -0.96
CA SER A 260 -3.26 5.44 0.18
C SER A 260 -3.46 4.60 1.44
N THR A 261 -2.55 4.77 2.40
CA THR A 261 -2.78 4.29 3.78
C THR A 261 -4.06 4.90 4.34
N ASP A 262 -4.63 4.24 5.36
CA ASP A 262 -5.76 4.76 6.13
C ASP A 262 -5.55 6.21 6.55
N PRO A 263 -6.63 7.03 6.62
CA PRO A 263 -6.55 8.43 7.01
C PRO A 263 -5.74 8.62 8.31
N SER A 264 -4.70 9.45 8.24
CA SER A 264 -3.77 9.68 9.35
C SER A 264 -3.36 11.15 9.43
N GLY A 265 -3.04 11.62 10.64
CA GLY A 265 -2.59 13.00 10.84
C GLY A 265 -1.18 13.28 10.32
N SER A 266 -0.37 12.26 10.06
CA SER A 266 0.94 12.40 9.42
C SER A 266 1.13 11.33 8.37
N LEU A 267 1.71 11.74 7.24
CA LEU A 267 1.83 10.92 6.04
C LEU A 267 3.25 10.99 5.49
N VAL A 268 3.69 9.91 4.86
CA VAL A 268 4.96 9.84 4.13
C VAL A 268 4.71 9.26 2.75
N LEU A 269 5.18 9.98 1.72
CA LEU A 269 5.06 9.62 0.31
C LEU A 269 6.48 9.40 -0.24
N PRO A 270 7.01 8.16 -0.16
CA PRO A 270 8.43 7.91 -0.35
C PRO A 270 8.87 7.79 -1.81
N GLY A 271 10.11 8.19 -2.09
CA GLY A 271 10.82 7.80 -3.32
C GLY A 271 10.51 8.64 -4.57
N ILE A 272 10.35 9.95 -4.41
CA ILE A 272 10.37 10.90 -5.52
C ILE A 272 11.75 10.82 -6.21
N PRO A 273 11.83 10.43 -7.51
CA PRO A 273 13.09 10.28 -8.22
C PRO A 273 13.80 11.61 -8.39
N LYS A 274 15.13 11.58 -8.36
CA LYS A 274 15.99 12.77 -8.45
C LYS A 274 15.81 13.61 -9.73
N ASP A 275 15.29 12.99 -10.79
CA ASP A 275 15.04 13.58 -12.10
C ASP A 275 13.55 13.83 -12.35
N ALA A 276 12.72 13.87 -11.30
CA ALA A 276 11.37 14.38 -11.37
C ALA A 276 11.38 15.84 -11.86
N THR A 277 10.58 16.11 -12.88
CA THR A 277 10.46 17.44 -13.51
C THR A 277 9.26 18.22 -13.00
N ALA A 278 8.22 17.51 -12.56
CA ALA A 278 7.08 18.06 -11.86
C ALA A 278 6.55 17.05 -10.86
N VAL A 279 6.18 17.53 -9.67
CA VAL A 279 5.49 16.76 -8.64
C VAL A 279 4.24 17.53 -8.25
N ARG A 280 3.10 16.85 -8.27
CA ARG A 280 1.84 17.38 -7.76
C ARG A 280 1.38 16.54 -6.58
N LEU A 281 1.10 17.21 -5.47
CA LEU A 281 0.47 16.62 -4.29
C LEU A 281 -1.05 16.73 -4.42
N VAL A 282 -1.76 15.65 -4.13
CA VAL A 282 -3.23 15.62 -4.00
C VAL A 282 -3.56 15.03 -2.63
N ALA A 283 -4.40 15.72 -1.87
CA ALA A 283 -4.77 15.35 -0.51
C ALA A 283 -6.26 15.60 -0.24
N PHE A 284 -6.81 14.83 0.71
CA PHE A 284 -8.20 14.90 1.12
C PHE A 284 -8.34 14.52 2.59
N THR A 285 -9.28 15.15 3.30
CA THR A 285 -9.64 14.78 4.66
C THR A 285 -11.08 14.24 4.67
N PRO A 286 -11.32 12.99 5.13
CA PRO A 286 -12.67 12.50 5.37
C PRO A 286 -13.30 13.08 6.66
N SER A 287 -12.54 13.89 7.41
CA SER A 287 -13.03 14.56 8.61
C SER A 287 -13.97 15.73 8.27
N ASP A 288 -14.81 16.10 9.23
CA ASP A 288 -15.65 17.32 9.20
C ASP A 288 -14.87 18.61 9.48
N SER A 289 -13.58 18.48 9.79
CA SER A 289 -12.68 19.56 10.17
C SER A 289 -11.57 19.74 9.14
N ASP A 290 -11.18 20.99 8.89
CA ASP A 290 -10.05 21.34 8.02
C ASP A 290 -8.72 20.83 8.61
N ALA A 291 -7.78 20.45 7.75
CA ALA A 291 -6.45 20.01 8.13
C ALA A 291 -5.39 20.98 7.59
N ASP A 292 -4.55 21.50 8.48
CA ASP A 292 -3.36 22.27 8.11
C ASP A 292 -2.11 21.41 8.26
N LEU A 293 -1.44 21.15 7.13
CA LEU A 293 -0.29 20.28 7.04
C LEU A 293 0.96 21.08 6.68
N LYS A 294 2.02 20.91 7.45
CA LYS A 294 3.36 21.30 7.03
C LYS A 294 3.84 20.33 5.94
N VAL A 295 4.36 20.87 4.85
CA VAL A 295 4.90 20.10 3.74
C VAL A 295 6.42 20.14 3.79
N GLN A 296 7.06 18.98 3.89
CA GLN A 296 8.52 18.87 3.91
C GLN A 296 9.02 17.81 2.94
N LEU A 297 10.14 18.07 2.27
CA LEU A 297 10.88 17.09 1.48
C LEU A 297 12.04 16.56 2.34
N ALA A 298 12.03 15.27 2.66
CA ALA A 298 13.21 14.58 3.16
C ALA A 298 14.16 14.31 1.98
N SER A 299 15.29 15.01 1.93
CA SER A 299 16.36 14.84 0.93
C SER A 299 17.57 14.09 1.53
N PRO A 300 18.64 13.82 0.78
CA PRO A 300 19.86 13.23 1.36
C PRO A 300 20.55 14.14 2.38
N SER A 301 20.27 15.45 2.35
CA SER A 301 20.85 16.45 3.25
C SER A 301 19.96 16.79 4.45
N GLY A 302 18.69 16.39 4.46
CA GLY A 302 17.76 16.57 5.58
C GLY A 302 16.37 16.99 5.13
N LEU A 303 15.54 17.42 6.08
CA LEU A 303 14.21 17.95 5.80
C LEU A 303 14.31 19.39 5.26
N ILE A 304 13.75 19.61 4.08
CA ILE A 304 13.69 20.91 3.40
C ILE A 304 12.22 21.29 3.24
N THR A 305 11.89 22.57 3.39
CA THR A 305 10.55 23.08 3.10
C THR A 305 10.50 23.56 1.64
N PRO A 306 9.63 23.02 0.78
CA PRO A 306 9.47 23.51 -0.58
C PRO A 306 8.98 24.97 -0.61
N ALA A 307 9.69 25.83 -1.34
CA ALA A 307 9.35 27.25 -1.41
C ALA A 307 7.97 27.47 -2.06
N GLY A 308 7.14 28.30 -1.43
CA GLY A 308 5.78 28.60 -1.87
C GLY A 308 4.75 27.49 -1.61
N ASN A 309 5.17 26.39 -0.99
CA ASN A 309 4.34 25.26 -0.58
C ASN A 309 4.70 24.83 0.84
N GLU A 310 4.93 25.78 1.76
CA GLU A 310 5.37 25.49 3.12
C GLU A 310 4.30 24.76 3.94
N THR A 311 3.04 25.10 3.67
CA THR A 311 1.84 24.56 4.30
C THR A 311 0.80 24.21 3.25
N LEU A 312 0.05 23.15 3.47
CA LEU A 312 -1.11 22.74 2.70
C LEU A 312 -2.35 22.81 3.60
N HIS A 313 -3.31 23.63 3.20
CA HIS A 313 -4.61 23.72 3.87
C HIS A 313 -5.62 22.85 3.12
N VAL A 314 -6.02 21.74 3.73
CA VAL A 314 -6.98 20.77 3.18
C VAL A 314 -8.33 21.01 3.82
N LYS A 315 -9.30 21.49 3.03
CA LYS A 315 -10.65 21.74 3.52
C LYS A 315 -11.44 20.45 3.71
N ALA A 316 -12.29 20.42 4.74
CA ALA A 316 -13.20 19.32 5.00
C ALA A 316 -14.02 18.94 3.76
N GLY A 317 -13.97 17.66 3.37
CA GLY A 317 -14.75 17.12 2.24
C GLY A 317 -14.34 17.62 0.85
N MET A 318 -13.21 18.33 0.69
CA MET A 318 -12.73 18.85 -0.60
C MET A 318 -11.35 18.31 -0.95
N THR A 319 -11.17 17.87 -2.19
CA THR A 319 -9.85 17.49 -2.71
C THR A 319 -9.00 18.74 -2.92
N THR A 320 -7.83 18.76 -2.29
CA THR A 320 -6.85 19.85 -2.38
C THR A 320 -5.63 19.37 -3.15
N SER A 321 -5.12 20.21 -4.06
CA SER A 321 -3.91 19.92 -4.82
C SER A 321 -2.87 21.04 -4.71
N ALA A 322 -1.59 20.69 -4.71
CA ALA A 322 -0.47 21.64 -4.73
C ALA A 322 0.59 21.23 -5.75
N ASP A 323 1.02 22.18 -6.57
CA ASP A 323 2.11 22.01 -7.55
C ASP A 323 3.47 22.31 -6.89
N LEU A 324 4.27 21.27 -6.72
CA LEU A 324 5.60 21.36 -6.11
C LEU A 324 6.72 21.53 -7.15
N GLY A 325 6.40 21.35 -8.43
CA GLY A 325 7.36 21.46 -9.54
C GLY A 325 8.51 20.45 -9.44
N ASP A 326 9.70 20.83 -9.92
CA ASP A 326 10.96 20.10 -9.66
C ASP A 326 11.41 20.36 -8.21
N VAL A 327 10.71 19.72 -7.27
CA VAL A 327 10.97 19.83 -5.83
C VAL A 327 12.28 19.16 -5.44
N THR A 328 12.70 18.13 -6.19
CA THR A 328 13.89 17.31 -5.94
C THR A 328 15.21 17.99 -6.27
N ARG A 329 15.22 18.93 -7.23
CA ARG A 329 16.42 19.69 -7.63
C ARG A 329 17.66 18.82 -7.92
N GLY A 330 17.45 17.63 -8.46
CA GLY A 330 18.53 16.69 -8.79
C GLY A 330 18.90 15.69 -7.69
N GLU A 331 18.23 15.73 -6.53
CA GLU A 331 18.41 14.76 -5.43
C GLU A 331 17.10 14.01 -5.16
N ALA A 332 17.18 12.70 -4.96
CA ALA A 332 15.98 11.91 -4.65
C ALA A 332 15.43 12.30 -3.28
N GLY A 333 14.12 12.25 -3.12
CA GLY A 333 13.49 12.67 -1.87
C GLY A 333 12.17 11.99 -1.59
N SER A 334 11.59 12.31 -0.45
CA SER A 334 10.30 11.79 -0.01
C SER A 334 9.51 12.91 0.62
N LEU A 335 8.21 13.00 0.34
CA LEU A 335 7.38 14.01 0.95
C LEU A 335 6.91 13.53 2.33
N VAL A 336 7.01 14.41 3.33
CA VAL A 336 6.58 14.20 4.70
C VAL A 336 5.55 15.28 5.02
N LEU A 337 4.35 14.85 5.37
CA LEU A 337 3.25 15.72 5.77
C LEU A 337 3.01 15.53 7.26
N THR A 338 3.02 16.63 8.01
CA THR A 338 2.79 16.64 9.47
C THR A 338 1.84 17.75 9.83
N PRO A 339 0.98 17.62 10.86
CA PRO A 339 0.03 18.65 11.21
C PRO A 339 0.78 19.89 11.74
N THR A 340 0.31 21.09 11.41
CA THR A 340 0.81 22.33 12.02
C THR A 340 0.19 22.58 13.39
N ASP A 341 -1.06 22.13 13.56
CA ASP A 341 -1.87 22.32 14.77
C ASP A 341 -2.52 20.99 15.22
N ALA A 342 -3.85 20.96 15.36
CA ALA A 342 -4.58 19.75 15.69
C ALA A 342 -4.42 18.70 14.59
N SER A 343 -4.17 17.47 15.00
CA SER A 343 -4.04 16.34 14.08
C SER A 343 -5.40 15.96 13.51
N VAL A 344 -5.63 16.25 12.24
CA VAL A 344 -6.82 15.80 11.47
C VAL A 344 -6.41 14.68 10.51
N PRO A 345 -7.14 13.56 10.43
CA PRO A 345 -6.84 12.47 9.51
C PRO A 345 -6.91 12.91 8.05
N VAL A 346 -5.87 12.64 7.27
CA VAL A 346 -5.76 12.98 5.84
C VAL A 346 -5.29 11.74 5.07
N VAL A 347 -5.69 11.65 3.81
CA VAL A 347 -5.11 10.76 2.79
C VAL A 347 -4.43 11.59 1.72
N ALA A 348 -3.34 11.08 1.14
CA ALA A 348 -2.63 11.79 0.08
C ALA A 348 -1.95 10.84 -0.92
N ALA A 349 -1.67 11.37 -2.11
CA ALA A 349 -0.75 10.78 -3.07
C ALA A 349 -0.01 11.87 -3.87
N LEU A 350 1.07 11.48 -4.54
CA LEU A 350 1.78 12.30 -5.50
C LEU A 350 1.53 11.79 -6.91
N ARG A 351 1.39 12.71 -7.86
CA ARG A 351 1.65 12.48 -9.27
C ARG A 351 3.05 13.00 -9.58
N VAL A 352 3.92 12.15 -10.12
CA VAL A 352 5.31 12.47 -10.45
C VAL A 352 5.52 12.38 -11.95
N VAL A 353 6.04 13.44 -12.57
CA VAL A 353 6.35 13.48 -14.00
C VAL A 353 7.86 13.51 -14.22
N ARG A 354 8.36 12.62 -15.09
CA ARG A 354 9.76 12.60 -15.56
C ARG A 354 9.81 12.82 -17.08
N GLY A 355 11.01 13.07 -17.59
CA GLY A 355 11.26 13.23 -19.03
C GLY A 355 10.96 14.64 -19.57
N LYS A 356 11.03 14.79 -20.89
CA LYS A 356 10.83 16.07 -21.60
C LYS A 356 10.17 15.83 -22.96
N GLY A 357 9.32 16.75 -23.39
CA GLY A 357 8.62 16.65 -24.67
C GLY A 357 7.81 15.36 -24.76
N ASP A 358 7.91 14.64 -25.88
CA ASP A 358 7.12 13.42 -26.12
C ASP A 358 7.55 12.21 -25.27
N ASN A 359 8.71 12.31 -24.60
CA ASN A 359 9.24 11.31 -23.67
C ASN A 359 8.82 11.58 -22.21
N GLN A 360 7.77 12.37 -21.99
CA GLN A 360 7.24 12.57 -20.65
C GLN A 360 6.36 11.40 -20.22
N GLU A 361 6.52 11.03 -18.95
CA GLU A 361 5.81 9.92 -18.33
C GLU A 361 5.42 10.29 -16.89
N THR A 362 4.42 9.59 -16.37
CA THR A 362 3.87 9.79 -15.03
C THR A 362 3.96 8.50 -14.22
N ALA A 363 4.27 8.62 -12.94
CA ALA A 363 4.04 7.59 -11.94
C ALA A 363 3.32 8.17 -10.72
N PHE A 364 2.78 7.31 -9.86
CA PHE A 364 2.08 7.71 -8.65
C PHE A 364 2.78 7.22 -7.38
N ILE A 365 2.70 8.01 -6.31
CA ILE A 365 3.24 7.64 -4.99
C ILE A 365 2.15 7.89 -3.96
N PRO A 366 1.40 6.88 -3.51
CA PRO A 366 0.47 7.04 -2.40
C PRO A 366 1.23 7.27 -1.08
N ALA A 367 0.59 7.93 -0.12
CA ALA A 367 1.03 7.85 1.27
C ALA A 367 0.96 6.40 1.74
N THR A 368 2.02 5.93 2.39
CA THR A 368 2.18 4.51 2.74
C THR A 368 2.47 4.33 4.23
N ARG A 369 2.20 3.13 4.72
CA ARG A 369 2.68 2.65 6.03
C ARG A 369 4.19 2.41 5.98
N PRO A 370 4.89 2.47 7.14
CA PRO A 370 6.31 2.12 7.19
C PRO A 370 6.55 0.65 6.83
N VAL A 371 7.82 0.31 6.61
CA VAL A 371 8.32 -1.05 6.34
C VAL A 371 7.92 -2.07 7.42
N GLY A 372 7.53 -1.65 8.62
CA GLY A 372 7.16 -2.54 9.72
C GLY A 372 8.32 -3.43 10.15
N THR A 373 8.06 -4.73 10.36
CA THR A 373 9.12 -5.71 10.64
C THR A 373 9.96 -5.95 9.38
N ARG A 374 9.29 -6.05 8.24
CA ARG A 374 9.92 -6.12 6.92
C ARG A 374 8.96 -5.74 5.79
N ALA A 375 9.52 -5.31 4.68
CA ALA A 375 8.82 -5.06 3.43
C ALA A 375 9.55 -5.74 2.27
N THR A 376 8.80 -6.19 1.27
CA THR A 376 9.35 -6.97 0.16
C THR A 376 8.85 -6.43 -1.18
N VAL A 377 9.71 -6.39 -2.19
CA VAL A 377 9.36 -6.09 -3.60
C VAL A 377 10.04 -7.08 -4.54
N ALA A 378 9.27 -7.67 -5.44
CA ALA A 378 9.71 -8.64 -6.45
C ALA A 378 9.86 -7.98 -7.83
N ASP A 379 10.58 -8.59 -8.77
CA ASP A 379 10.86 -8.06 -10.13
C ASP A 379 11.96 -6.97 -10.19
N ASN A 380 13.03 -7.12 -9.41
CA ASN A 380 14.20 -6.27 -9.53
C ASN A 380 15.17 -6.85 -10.57
N SER A 381 15.89 -5.96 -11.25
CA SER A 381 16.91 -6.30 -12.25
C SER A 381 18.22 -5.59 -11.93
N ALA A 382 19.34 -6.12 -12.44
CA ALA A 382 20.67 -5.53 -12.21
C ALA A 382 20.78 -4.06 -12.66
N LYS A 383 19.91 -3.65 -13.57
CA LYS A 383 19.78 -2.28 -14.07
C LYS A 383 18.30 -1.93 -14.11
N GLY A 384 17.97 -0.67 -13.84
CA GLY A 384 16.58 -0.19 -13.92
C GLY A 384 15.81 -0.23 -12.60
N SER A 385 16.33 -0.88 -11.55
CA SER A 385 15.75 -0.83 -10.20
C SER A 385 16.50 0.15 -9.31
N THR A 386 15.78 1.05 -8.64
CA THR A 386 16.33 1.97 -7.64
C THR A 386 15.53 1.84 -6.34
N LEU A 387 16.20 1.51 -5.24
CA LEU A 387 15.60 1.45 -3.91
C LEU A 387 15.84 2.77 -3.17
N SER A 388 14.77 3.45 -2.79
CA SER A 388 14.79 4.67 -1.99
C SER A 388 14.31 4.36 -0.58
N LEU A 389 15.06 4.79 0.43
CA LEU A 389 14.74 4.56 1.84
C LEU A 389 14.76 5.88 2.61
N THR A 390 13.73 6.08 3.43
CA THR A 390 13.47 7.33 4.16
C THR A 390 13.34 7.05 5.64
N ALA A 391 14.06 7.82 6.46
CA ALA A 391 13.96 7.78 7.92
C ALA A 391 13.47 9.15 8.41
N PRO A 392 12.15 9.45 8.36
CA PRO A 392 11.64 10.82 8.41
C PRO A 392 11.82 11.49 9.79
N THR A 393 11.86 10.72 10.87
CA THR A 393 11.80 11.28 12.25
C THR A 393 13.03 10.98 13.09
N ARG A 394 13.63 9.80 12.95
CA ARG A 394 14.82 9.37 13.71
C ARG A 394 15.71 8.51 12.83
N ALA A 395 17.01 8.51 13.11
CA ALA A 395 17.95 7.62 12.45
C ALA A 395 17.51 6.16 12.62
N ALA A 396 17.75 5.34 11.61
CA ALA A 396 17.33 3.96 11.58
C ALA A 396 18.35 3.09 10.86
N THR A 397 18.40 1.83 11.25
CA THR A 397 19.23 0.83 10.59
C THR A 397 18.31 -0.22 9.98
N VAL A 398 18.59 -0.57 8.74
CA VAL A 398 17.87 -1.61 8.00
C VAL A 398 18.84 -2.57 7.35
N LYS A 399 18.42 -3.82 7.21
CA LYS A 399 19.13 -4.84 6.45
C LYS A 399 18.34 -5.06 5.16
N VAL A 400 18.99 -4.88 4.02
CA VAL A 400 18.40 -5.16 2.71
C VAL A 400 18.99 -6.46 2.19
N THR A 401 18.15 -7.40 1.84
CA THR A 401 18.52 -8.69 1.29
C THR A 401 18.02 -8.79 -0.15
N ALA A 402 18.92 -9.04 -1.09
CA ALA A 402 18.60 -9.49 -2.43
C ALA A 402 18.50 -11.02 -2.42
N SER A 403 17.40 -11.56 -2.94
CA SER A 403 17.18 -13.01 -3.05
C SER A 403 18.12 -13.66 -4.07
N ALA A 404 18.07 -14.98 -4.24
CA ALA A 404 18.55 -15.57 -5.49
C ALA A 404 17.75 -15.01 -6.69
N GLY A 405 18.33 -15.05 -7.89
CA GLY A 405 17.58 -14.75 -9.12
C GLY A 405 16.59 -15.87 -9.46
N SER A 406 15.54 -15.54 -10.22
CA SER A 406 14.53 -16.49 -10.69
C SER A 406 15.15 -17.65 -11.50
N GLU A 407 16.27 -17.40 -12.18
CA GLU A 407 17.00 -18.39 -12.98
C GLU A 407 18.36 -18.79 -12.37
N GLY A 408 18.66 -18.30 -11.17
CA GLY A 408 19.87 -18.64 -10.41
C GLY A 408 20.66 -17.45 -9.89
N GLY A 409 21.76 -17.78 -9.22
CA GLY A 409 22.56 -16.85 -8.43
C GLY A 409 22.32 -17.04 -6.93
N GLU A 410 23.11 -16.35 -6.11
CA GLU A 410 23.08 -16.47 -4.66
C GLU A 410 22.62 -15.17 -4.00
N ALA A 411 21.81 -15.31 -2.94
CA ALA A 411 21.30 -14.20 -2.16
C ALA A 411 22.43 -13.42 -1.47
N VAL A 412 22.28 -12.10 -1.38
CA VAL A 412 23.27 -11.19 -0.78
C VAL A 412 22.56 -10.18 0.11
N SER A 413 23.14 -9.85 1.26
CA SER A 413 22.56 -8.86 2.18
C SER A 413 23.55 -7.71 2.47
N LYS A 414 23.02 -6.51 2.67
CA LYS A 414 23.78 -5.32 3.06
C LYS A 414 22.98 -4.51 4.08
N THR A 415 23.66 -4.01 5.09
CA THR A 415 23.06 -3.16 6.13
C THR A 415 23.30 -1.69 5.80
N PHE A 416 22.27 -0.87 5.99
CA PHE A 416 22.30 0.56 5.77
C PHE A 416 21.88 1.29 7.04
N THR A 417 22.54 2.40 7.32
CA THR A 417 22.19 3.31 8.41
C THR A 417 21.72 4.62 7.80
N LEU A 418 20.45 4.95 8.01
CA LEU A 418 19.80 6.15 7.53
C LEU A 418 19.88 7.23 8.61
N LYS A 419 20.16 8.47 8.21
CA LYS A 419 20.10 9.62 9.11
C LYS A 419 18.66 10.06 9.33
N ALA A 420 18.41 10.72 10.45
CA ALA A 420 17.09 11.29 10.72
C ALA A 420 16.76 12.39 9.70
N GLY A 421 15.53 12.38 9.20
CA GLY A 421 15.01 13.37 8.26
C GLY A 421 15.56 13.24 6.84
N THR A 422 16.20 12.12 6.48
CA THR A 422 16.78 11.93 5.15
C THR A 422 16.08 10.87 4.32
N THR A 423 16.20 11.03 3.00
CA THR A 423 15.91 10.02 1.99
C THR A 423 17.19 9.70 1.24
N GLU A 424 17.49 8.42 1.06
CA GLU A 424 18.67 7.97 0.33
C GLU A 424 18.26 6.92 -0.72
N ASN A 425 18.72 7.11 -1.96
CA ASN A 425 18.74 6.02 -2.93
C ASN A 425 19.93 5.12 -2.61
N VAL A 426 19.66 4.01 -1.93
CA VAL A 426 20.71 3.11 -1.49
C VAL A 426 21.23 2.27 -2.66
N GLU A 427 22.53 1.99 -2.65
CA GLU A 427 23.13 0.99 -3.54
C GLU A 427 22.73 -0.41 -3.04
N ALA A 428 21.52 -0.81 -3.39
CA ALA A 428 20.92 -2.10 -3.02
C ALA A 428 21.82 -3.27 -3.49
N PRO A 429 21.93 -4.34 -2.70
CA PRO A 429 22.68 -5.52 -3.13
C PRO A 429 22.07 -6.11 -4.41
N THR A 430 22.93 -6.67 -5.25
CA THR A 430 22.54 -7.50 -6.40
C THR A 430 23.01 -8.94 -6.14
N PRO A 431 22.23 -9.96 -6.51
CA PRO A 431 22.61 -11.36 -6.27
C PRO A 431 23.92 -11.72 -6.98
N THR A 432 24.75 -12.53 -6.34
CA THR A 432 26.01 -12.98 -6.96
C THR A 432 25.69 -13.97 -8.07
N GLY A 433 26.18 -13.70 -9.30
CA GLY A 433 25.87 -14.55 -10.45
C GLY A 433 24.40 -14.49 -10.90
N LEU A 434 23.72 -13.35 -10.66
CA LEU A 434 22.31 -13.14 -10.99
C LEU A 434 21.95 -13.63 -12.41
N LYS A 435 20.88 -14.41 -12.50
CA LYS A 435 20.14 -14.71 -13.72
C LYS A 435 18.65 -14.47 -13.49
N GLY A 436 17.97 -13.92 -14.49
CA GLY A 436 16.57 -13.50 -14.37
C GLY A 436 16.39 -12.30 -13.43
N THR A 437 15.22 -12.24 -12.78
CA THR A 437 14.82 -11.16 -11.86
C THR A 437 15.00 -11.60 -10.41
N TYR A 438 15.08 -10.66 -9.48
CA TYR A 438 15.24 -10.95 -8.05
C TYR A 438 14.32 -10.11 -7.16
N ALA A 439 14.15 -10.52 -5.91
CA ALA A 439 13.41 -9.75 -4.91
C ALA A 439 14.35 -9.02 -3.96
N LEU A 440 13.89 -7.87 -3.46
CA LEU A 440 14.52 -7.14 -2.37
C LEU A 440 13.60 -7.20 -1.14
N THR A 441 14.13 -7.66 -0.02
CA THR A 441 13.47 -7.59 1.28
C THR A 441 14.22 -6.60 2.17
N VAL A 442 13.51 -5.63 2.72
CA VAL A 442 14.02 -4.62 3.65
C VAL A 442 13.52 -4.98 5.04
N GLU A 443 14.43 -5.36 5.94
CA GLU A 443 14.13 -5.67 7.34
C GLU A 443 14.51 -4.48 8.23
N HIS A 444 13.58 -4.03 9.07
CA HIS A 444 13.90 -3.04 10.10
C HIS A 444 14.76 -3.68 11.19
N VAL A 445 15.88 -3.05 11.53
CA VAL A 445 16.81 -3.58 12.54
C VAL A 445 16.72 -2.76 13.83
N SER A 446 16.76 -1.43 13.73
CA SER A 446 16.66 -0.55 14.90
C SER A 446 16.37 0.91 14.52
N GLY A 447 15.98 1.71 15.52
CA GLY A 447 15.86 3.17 15.39
C GLY A 447 14.44 3.67 15.13
N GLY A 448 14.30 4.66 14.25
CA GLY A 448 13.03 5.25 13.81
C GLY A 448 12.27 4.39 12.80
N PRO A 449 11.01 4.71 12.49
CA PRO A 449 10.30 4.10 11.38
C PRO A 449 11.02 4.39 10.06
N VAL A 450 11.03 3.40 9.16
CA VAL A 450 11.59 3.52 7.82
C VAL A 450 10.48 3.34 6.80
N TYR A 451 10.49 4.17 5.77
CA TYR A 451 9.60 4.10 4.62
C TYR A 451 10.45 3.81 3.39
N GLY A 452 9.96 2.94 2.52
CA GLY A 452 10.67 2.56 1.31
C GLY A 452 9.82 2.79 0.06
N ALA A 453 10.49 3.02 -1.04
CA ALA A 453 9.90 2.95 -2.37
C ALA A 453 10.92 2.36 -3.35
N ARG A 454 10.42 1.65 -4.35
CA ARG A 454 11.20 1.21 -5.49
C ARG A 454 10.75 1.94 -6.73
N THR A 455 11.70 2.48 -7.48
CA THR A 455 11.48 2.88 -8.88
C THR A 455 11.94 1.75 -9.79
N LEU A 456 11.07 1.32 -10.70
CA LEU A 456 11.45 0.51 -11.86
C LEU A 456 11.47 1.42 -13.09
N ALA A 457 12.49 1.26 -13.93
CA ALA A 457 12.63 1.96 -15.19
C ALA A 457 13.06 0.99 -16.29
N ALA A 458 12.36 1.04 -17.41
CA ALA A 458 12.64 0.25 -18.59
C ALA A 458 12.38 1.09 -19.84
N THR A 459 12.93 0.69 -20.98
CA THR A 459 12.62 1.33 -22.27
C THR A 459 12.05 0.26 -23.17
N ALA A 460 10.86 0.49 -23.73
CA ALA A 460 10.21 -0.40 -24.68
C ALA A 460 10.10 0.34 -26.03
N ASP A 461 10.67 -0.24 -27.09
CA ASP A 461 10.65 0.33 -28.45
C ASP A 461 11.05 1.82 -28.55
N GLY A 462 12.02 2.23 -27.72
CA GLY A 462 12.51 3.61 -27.66
C GLY A 462 11.67 4.56 -26.80
N VAL A 463 10.53 4.11 -26.27
CA VAL A 463 9.71 4.82 -25.30
C VAL A 463 10.25 4.54 -23.90
N PRO A 464 10.79 5.54 -23.18
CA PRO A 464 11.13 5.34 -21.78
C PRO A 464 9.87 5.01 -20.97
N GLY A 465 10.07 4.34 -19.85
CA GLY A 465 9.04 3.79 -18.98
C GLY A 465 9.52 3.86 -17.53
N PHE A 466 8.71 4.36 -16.60
CA PHE A 466 8.96 4.18 -15.17
C PHE A 466 7.69 4.09 -14.33
N THR A 467 7.81 3.39 -13.21
CA THR A 467 6.79 3.26 -12.17
C THR A 467 7.44 3.35 -10.79
N ILE A 468 6.69 3.77 -9.78
CA ILE A 468 7.17 3.91 -8.40
C ILE A 468 6.23 3.18 -7.46
N GLN A 469 6.79 2.37 -6.57
CA GLN A 469 6.02 1.47 -5.74
C GLN A 469 6.48 1.56 -4.31
N ALA A 470 5.56 1.89 -3.41
CA ALA A 470 5.82 1.93 -1.99
C ALA A 470 6.12 0.53 -1.42
N LEU A 471 6.92 0.49 -0.36
CA LEU A 471 7.29 -0.71 0.40
C LEU A 471 6.70 -0.62 1.82
N PRO A 472 5.37 -0.77 2.00
CA PRO A 472 4.81 -0.98 3.33
C PRO A 472 5.19 -2.37 3.86
N ASP A 473 4.96 -2.58 5.16
CA ASP A 473 5.03 -3.90 5.79
C ASP A 473 4.37 -4.98 4.93
N ASP A 474 5.12 -6.07 4.68
CA ASP A 474 4.69 -7.17 3.79
C ASP A 474 3.66 -8.11 4.43
N ARG A 475 3.22 -7.81 5.66
CA ARG A 475 2.25 -8.61 6.43
C ARG A 475 2.70 -10.06 6.59
N GLY A 476 4.01 -10.32 6.65
CA GLY A 476 4.54 -11.66 6.89
C GLY A 476 4.41 -12.16 8.32
N MET A 477 4.23 -11.25 9.26
CA MET A 477 4.01 -11.55 10.67
C MET A 477 2.67 -10.96 11.11
N VAL A 478 2.02 -11.61 12.07
CA VAL A 478 0.79 -11.13 12.71
C VAL A 478 0.93 -11.20 14.22
N ALA A 479 0.48 -10.15 14.90
CA ALA A 479 0.38 -10.13 16.36
C ALA A 479 -0.80 -11.02 16.79
N VAL A 480 -0.51 -12.07 17.55
CA VAL A 480 -1.53 -12.94 18.14
C VAL A 480 -1.77 -12.50 19.58
N PRO A 481 -2.98 -12.01 19.91
CA PRO A 481 -3.31 -11.65 21.28
C PRO A 481 -3.34 -12.91 22.16
N GLU A 482 -2.89 -12.78 23.42
CA GLU A 482 -3.19 -13.80 24.44
C GLU A 482 -4.71 -13.82 24.64
N ALA A 483 -5.33 -14.97 24.38
CA ALA A 483 -6.76 -15.18 24.61
C ALA A 483 -6.95 -16.16 25.77
N ASP A 484 -7.64 -15.71 26.83
CA ASP A 484 -8.06 -16.55 27.94
C ASP A 484 -9.51 -17.01 27.76
N GLN A 485 -9.80 -18.27 28.10
CA GLN A 485 -11.18 -18.76 28.12
C GLN A 485 -11.92 -18.18 29.34
N ASP A 486 -12.85 -17.25 29.09
CA ASP A 486 -13.80 -16.79 30.10
C ASP A 486 -15.12 -17.56 30.02
N LEU A 487 -15.25 -18.60 30.84
CA LEU A 487 -16.46 -19.41 30.94
C LEU A 487 -17.63 -18.70 31.65
N SER A 488 -17.40 -17.52 32.26
CA SER A 488 -18.48 -16.74 32.89
C SER A 488 -19.42 -16.09 31.87
N VAL A 489 -18.99 -15.94 30.61
CA VAL A 489 -19.82 -15.44 29.50
C VAL A 489 -20.98 -16.39 29.17
N LEU A 490 -20.83 -17.69 29.47
CA LEU A 490 -21.88 -18.69 29.28
C LEU A 490 -22.90 -18.73 30.45
N GLN A 491 -22.69 -17.95 31.51
CA GLN A 491 -23.53 -17.93 32.71
C GLN A 491 -24.47 -16.71 32.79
N LYS A 492 -24.66 -15.96 31.68
CA LYS A 492 -25.57 -14.80 31.62
C LYS A 492 -26.95 -15.14 31.06
#